data_AF-A0A929ZJV3-F1
#
_entry.id   AF-A0A929ZJV3-F1
#
_cell.length_a   1.000
_cell.length_b   1.000
_cell.length_c   1.000
_cell.angle_alpha   90.00
_cell.angle_beta   90.00
_cell.angle_gamma   90.00
#
_symmetry.space_group_name_H-M   'P 1'
#
loop_
_entity.id
_entity.type
_entity.pdbx_description
1 polymer ?
#
loop_
_entity_poly.entity_id
_entity_poly.type
_entity_poly.pdbx_seq_one_letter_code
_entity_poly.pdbx_strand_id
1 'polypeptide(L)'
;TMSPVIEELYTTKEDKVEAYKRSLTLFNTEQQLGAIAPGILIGVEESVANKEITPDVAESIKVALIGPTSAIGDSLWVATIIPLLLTITMTITNIGNVFLYLGPLLYAVGYPVLTSIMSWRLWNVGYSTGIGFMKKFMKSGKLELITKTMTILGLIVVGALIASFVSLSIPLVITPPGGETAAVNVDDMINAIFPNLLPLLLTIGVYRLYAKKKKSPLFIMGFILVIAILLTIIGKLSGIYTF
;
A
#
# COMPACT_ATOMS: atom_id res chain seq x y z
N THR A 1 -21.23 -0.16 7.82
CA THR A 1 -21.92 1.15 7.88
C THR A 1 -22.08 1.56 9.33
N MET A 2 -22.15 2.86 9.65
CA MET A 2 -22.27 3.35 11.03
C MET A 2 -23.70 3.27 11.61
N SER A 3 -24.70 2.98 10.78
CA SER A 3 -26.11 2.98 11.19
C SER A 3 -26.44 2.17 12.45
N PRO A 4 -26.03 0.88 12.59
CA PRO A 4 -26.34 0.11 13.81
C PRO A 4 -25.69 0.71 15.07
N VAL A 5 -24.49 1.28 14.93
CA VAL A 5 -23.76 1.92 16.03
C VAL A 5 -24.47 3.20 16.47
N ILE A 6 -24.90 4.03 15.53
CA ILE A 6 -25.64 5.27 15.82
C ILE A 6 -26.98 4.97 16.51
N GLU A 7 -27.65 3.89 16.11
CA GLU A 7 -28.90 3.47 16.72
C GLU A 7 -28.75 3.01 18.17
N GLU A 8 -27.61 2.42 18.53
CA GLU A 8 -27.28 1.95 19.87
C GLU A 8 -26.74 3.06 20.78
N LEU A 9 -25.90 3.97 20.25
CA LEU A 9 -25.26 5.02 21.05
C LEU A 9 -26.18 6.20 21.39
N TYR A 10 -27.12 6.54 20.51
CA TYR A 10 -27.97 7.73 20.67
C TYR A 10 -29.44 7.34 20.87
N THR A 11 -30.14 8.02 21.77
CA THR A 11 -31.55 7.74 22.09
C THR A 11 -32.51 8.76 21.49
N THR A 12 -32.12 10.04 21.43
CA THR A 12 -32.95 11.13 20.88
C THR A 12 -32.91 11.18 19.36
N LYS A 13 -33.95 11.75 18.75
CA LYS A 13 -34.02 11.89 17.30
C LYS A 13 -33.06 12.97 16.81
N GLU A 14 -32.89 14.06 17.57
CA GLU A 14 -31.94 15.12 17.20
C GLU A 14 -30.49 14.60 17.17
N ASP A 15 -30.04 13.90 18.21
CA ASP A 15 -28.65 13.42 18.30
C ASP A 15 -28.34 12.38 17.21
N LYS A 16 -29.31 11.50 16.89
CA LYS A 16 -29.18 10.55 15.77
C LYS A 16 -28.99 11.27 14.45
N VAL A 17 -29.77 12.32 14.18
CA VAL A 17 -29.67 13.09 12.93
C VAL A 17 -28.29 13.75 12.81
N GLU A 18 -27.73 14.28 13.90
CA GLU A 18 -26.39 14.84 13.88
C GLU A 18 -25.30 13.79 13.64
N ALA A 19 -25.39 12.64 14.31
CA ALA A 19 -24.46 11.53 14.11
C ALA A 19 -24.52 10.99 12.67
N TYR A 20 -25.71 10.87 12.08
CA TYR A 20 -25.84 10.49 10.67
C TYR A 20 -25.19 11.52 9.74
N LYS A 21 -25.39 12.83 9.98
CA LYS A 21 -24.73 13.88 9.18
C LYS A 21 -23.21 13.79 9.22
N ARG A 22 -22.61 13.54 10.39
CA ARG A 22 -21.17 13.27 10.52
C ARG A 22 -20.72 12.02 9.78
N SER A 23 -21.53 10.97 9.83
CA SER A 23 -21.24 9.72 9.12
C SER A 23 -21.27 9.88 7.60
N LEU A 24 -22.11 10.78 7.07
CA LEU A 24 -22.30 11.07 5.65
C LEU A 24 -21.16 11.89 5.02
N THR A 25 -20.26 12.48 5.81
CA THR A 25 -19.12 13.21 5.25
C THR A 25 -18.20 12.27 4.46
N LEU A 26 -17.58 12.82 3.40
CA LEU A 26 -16.80 12.05 2.43
C LEU A 26 -15.74 11.20 3.13
N PHE A 27 -15.78 9.89 2.85
CA PHE A 27 -14.83 8.93 3.37
C PHE A 27 -14.35 8.06 2.21
N ASN A 28 -13.20 8.44 1.65
CA ASN A 28 -12.63 7.80 0.48
C ASN A 28 -11.26 7.19 0.82
N THR A 29 -11.26 5.92 1.18
CA THR A 29 -10.07 5.12 1.45
C THR A 29 -10.21 3.78 0.75
N GLU A 30 -9.09 3.10 0.53
CA GLU A 30 -9.08 1.71 0.09
C GLU A 30 -9.89 0.83 1.06
N GLN A 31 -10.61 -0.17 0.54
CA GLN A 31 -11.70 -0.82 1.26
C GLN A 31 -11.23 -1.88 2.28
N GLN A 32 -10.13 -2.59 2.02
CA GLN A 32 -9.69 -3.74 2.79
C GLN A 32 -8.82 -3.32 3.99
N LEU A 33 -7.75 -2.58 3.75
CA LEU A 33 -6.93 -1.98 4.79
C LEU A 33 -7.63 -0.79 5.45
N GLY A 34 -8.43 -0.04 4.68
CA GLY A 34 -9.23 1.04 5.25
C GLY A 34 -10.30 0.59 6.23
N ALA A 35 -10.59 -0.72 6.34
CA ALA A 35 -11.49 -1.27 7.37
C ALA A 35 -11.06 -0.95 8.81
N ILE A 36 -9.78 -0.62 9.03
CA ILE A 36 -9.28 -0.15 10.34
C ILE A 36 -9.91 1.19 10.75
N ALA A 37 -10.14 2.10 9.80
CA ALA A 37 -10.60 3.45 10.09
C ALA A 37 -12.07 3.47 10.58
N PRO A 38 -13.04 2.77 9.98
CA PRO A 38 -14.36 2.58 10.56
C PRO A 38 -14.32 2.00 11.98
N GLY A 39 -13.40 1.07 12.27
CA GLY A 39 -13.22 0.53 13.62
C GLY A 39 -12.82 1.62 14.63
N ILE A 40 -11.83 2.46 14.27
CA ILE A 40 -11.41 3.59 15.09
C ILE A 40 -12.53 4.60 15.26
N LEU A 41 -13.26 4.91 14.17
CA LEU A 41 -14.35 5.89 14.18
C LEU A 41 -15.49 5.49 15.11
N ILE A 42 -15.77 4.19 15.27
CA ILE A 42 -16.75 3.72 16.27
C ILE A 42 -16.31 4.12 17.68
N GLY A 43 -15.06 3.82 18.06
CA GLY A 43 -14.55 4.20 19.38
C GLY A 43 -14.46 5.71 19.60
N VAL A 44 -14.23 6.49 18.53
CA VAL A 44 -14.28 7.96 18.58
C VAL A 44 -15.72 8.44 18.78
N GLU A 45 -16.68 7.87 18.06
CA GLU A 45 -18.11 8.21 18.18
C GLU A 45 -18.67 7.86 19.57
N GLU A 46 -18.20 6.77 20.19
CA GLU A 46 -18.48 6.45 21.59
C GLU A 46 -18.02 7.56 22.55
N SER A 47 -16.80 8.08 22.35
CA SER A 47 -16.31 9.21 23.16
C SER A 47 -17.08 10.52 22.90
N VAL A 48 -17.65 10.71 21.70
CA VAL A 48 -18.59 11.83 21.45
C VAL A 48 -19.89 11.62 22.21
N ALA A 49 -20.48 10.43 22.15
CA ALA A 49 -21.71 10.09 22.87
C ALA A 49 -21.54 10.23 24.40
N ASN A 50 -20.37 9.89 24.93
CA ASN A 50 -19.99 10.07 26.33
C ASN A 50 -19.59 11.51 26.70
N LYS A 51 -19.65 12.46 25.75
CA LYS A 51 -19.28 13.88 25.91
C LYS A 51 -17.81 14.11 26.31
N GLU A 52 -16.94 13.17 25.98
CA GLU A 52 -15.49 13.27 26.25
C GLU A 52 -14.77 14.10 25.19
N ILE A 53 -15.28 14.11 23.96
CA ILE A 53 -14.79 14.92 22.85
C ILE A 53 -15.92 15.62 22.12
N THR A 54 -15.58 16.71 21.43
CA THR A 54 -16.53 17.43 20.61
C THR A 54 -16.71 16.76 19.24
N PRO A 55 -17.89 16.91 18.61
CA PRO A 55 -18.15 16.45 17.25
C PRO A 55 -17.09 16.89 16.22
N ASP A 56 -16.56 18.13 16.35
CA ASP A 56 -15.55 18.68 15.43
C ASP A 56 -14.21 17.92 15.49
N VAL A 57 -13.85 17.43 16.69
CA VAL A 57 -12.64 16.62 16.89
C VAL A 57 -12.81 15.25 16.22
N ALA A 58 -14.00 14.65 16.31
CA ALA A 58 -14.30 13.39 15.65
C ALA A 58 -14.22 13.51 14.11
N GLU A 59 -14.74 14.60 13.55
CA GLU A 59 -14.63 14.88 12.11
C GLU A 59 -13.16 15.11 11.70
N SER A 60 -12.40 15.85 12.50
CA SER A 60 -10.97 16.07 12.26
C SER A 60 -10.17 14.75 12.25
N ILE A 61 -10.47 13.84 13.18
CA ILE A 61 -9.86 12.49 13.21
C ILE A 61 -10.25 11.70 11.97
N LYS A 62 -11.52 11.74 11.55
CA LYS A 62 -12.00 11.08 10.32
C LYS A 62 -11.21 11.54 9.10
N VAL A 63 -11.06 12.85 8.91
CA VAL A 63 -10.30 13.43 7.79
C VAL A 63 -8.82 13.04 7.88
N ALA A 64 -8.22 13.09 9.07
CA ALA A 64 -6.83 12.73 9.29
C ALA A 64 -6.52 11.25 8.99
N LEU A 65 -7.50 10.36 9.17
CA LEU A 65 -7.33 8.93 8.88
C LEU A 65 -7.40 8.61 7.38
N ILE A 66 -8.23 9.33 6.61
CA ILE A 66 -8.46 9.05 5.18
C ILE A 66 -7.15 9.02 4.38
N GLY A 67 -6.29 10.02 4.55
CA GLY A 67 -5.03 10.16 3.81
C GLY A 67 -4.09 8.95 3.97
N PRO A 68 -3.62 8.63 5.20
CA PRO A 68 -2.69 7.52 5.41
C PRO A 68 -3.33 6.15 5.12
N THR A 69 -4.59 5.91 5.47
CA THR A 69 -5.22 4.61 5.19
C THR A 69 -5.40 4.40 3.69
N SER A 70 -5.75 5.44 2.93
CA SER A 70 -5.84 5.34 1.46
C SER A 70 -4.47 5.08 0.85
N ALA A 71 -3.45 5.87 1.20
CA ALA A 71 -2.12 5.74 0.60
C ALA A 71 -1.48 4.36 0.86
N ILE A 72 -1.60 3.85 2.10
CA ILE A 72 -1.10 2.52 2.47
C ILE A 72 -1.95 1.44 1.80
N GLY A 73 -3.27 1.58 1.84
CA GLY A 73 -4.19 0.61 1.25
C GLY A 73 -3.99 0.45 -0.25
N ASP A 74 -3.94 1.56 -0.99
CA ASP A 74 -3.73 1.54 -2.44
C ASP A 74 -2.37 0.93 -2.81
N SER A 75 -1.31 1.22 -2.05
CA SER A 75 0.03 0.69 -2.32
C SER A 75 0.17 -0.79 -1.96
N LEU A 76 -0.37 -1.20 -0.81
CA LEU A 76 -0.19 -2.56 -0.29
C LEU A 76 -1.22 -3.52 -0.88
N TRP A 77 -2.49 -3.14 -0.96
CA TRP A 77 -3.54 -4.03 -1.44
C TRP A 77 -3.62 -4.01 -2.97
N VAL A 78 -3.89 -2.84 -3.55
CA VAL A 78 -4.14 -2.69 -4.99
C VAL A 78 -2.88 -2.90 -5.81
N ALA A 79 -1.76 -2.29 -5.41
CA ALA A 79 -0.53 -2.36 -6.19
C ALA A 79 0.36 -3.58 -5.89
N THR A 80 0.17 -4.26 -4.75
CA THR A 80 1.06 -5.36 -4.32
C THR A 80 0.34 -6.70 -4.18
N ILE A 81 -0.61 -6.81 -3.23
CA ILE A 81 -1.23 -8.10 -2.88
C ILE A 81 -2.07 -8.67 -4.02
N ILE A 82 -2.89 -7.85 -4.68
CA ILE A 82 -3.72 -8.29 -5.81
C ILE A 82 -2.84 -8.82 -6.97
N PRO A 83 -1.85 -8.06 -7.49
CA PRO A 83 -0.94 -8.56 -8.53
C PRO A 83 -0.16 -9.82 -8.14
N LEU A 84 0.28 -9.92 -6.87
CA LEU A 84 1.00 -11.09 -6.38
C LEU A 84 0.12 -12.34 -6.37
N LEU A 85 -1.11 -12.25 -5.84
CA LEU A 85 -2.08 -13.35 -5.84
C LEU A 85 -2.44 -13.77 -7.27
N LEU A 86 -2.61 -12.81 -8.18
CA LEU A 86 -2.82 -13.08 -9.61
C LEU A 86 -1.62 -13.79 -10.24
N THR A 87 -0.39 -13.37 -9.93
CA THR A 87 0.84 -14.00 -10.46
C THR A 87 0.98 -15.44 -9.98
N ILE A 88 0.70 -15.71 -8.71
CA ILE A 88 0.72 -17.07 -8.13
C ILE A 88 -0.34 -17.95 -8.81
N THR A 89 -1.57 -17.46 -8.91
CA THR A 89 -2.69 -18.22 -9.50
C THR A 89 -2.47 -18.47 -10.99
N MET A 90 -1.93 -17.49 -11.74
CA MET A 90 -1.51 -17.69 -13.13
C MET A 90 -0.40 -18.74 -13.26
N THR A 91 0.58 -18.74 -12.37
CA THR A 91 1.66 -19.73 -12.38
C THR A 91 1.10 -21.13 -12.15
N ILE A 92 0.19 -21.30 -11.19
CA ILE A 92 -0.50 -22.57 -10.91
C ILE A 92 -1.32 -23.04 -12.11
N THR A 93 -2.03 -22.15 -12.80
CA THR A 93 -2.78 -22.47 -14.02
C THR A 93 -1.89 -23.01 -15.14
N ASN A 94 -0.68 -22.48 -15.27
CA ASN A 94 0.26 -22.86 -16.32
C ASN A 94 1.05 -24.13 -16.00
N ILE A 95 1.04 -24.61 -14.75
CA ILE A 95 1.71 -25.85 -14.36
C ILE A 95 0.85 -27.04 -14.81
N GLY A 96 1.29 -27.65 -15.92
CA GLY A 96 0.88 -29.00 -16.30
C GLY A 96 -0.34 -29.14 -17.21
N ASN A 97 -0.93 -28.07 -17.76
CA ASN A 97 -2.07 -28.06 -18.72
C ASN A 97 -3.34 -28.87 -18.33
N VAL A 98 -3.33 -29.60 -17.21
CA VAL A 98 -4.41 -30.50 -16.76
C VAL A 98 -5.34 -29.82 -15.74
N PHE A 99 -4.85 -28.78 -15.04
CA PHE A 99 -5.59 -28.06 -13.99
C PHE A 99 -5.85 -26.59 -14.33
N LEU A 100 -6.24 -26.30 -15.57
CA LEU A 100 -6.46 -24.94 -16.09
C LEU A 100 -7.39 -24.10 -15.20
N TYR A 101 -8.40 -24.73 -14.59
CA TYR A 101 -9.41 -24.07 -13.76
C TYR A 101 -9.01 -23.92 -12.28
N LEU A 102 -7.95 -24.57 -11.82
CA LEU A 102 -7.57 -24.58 -10.40
C LEU A 102 -7.06 -23.20 -9.94
N GLY A 103 -6.25 -22.52 -10.75
CA GLY A 103 -5.79 -21.16 -10.44
C GLY A 103 -6.93 -20.14 -10.31
N PRO A 104 -7.84 -20.01 -11.30
CA PRO A 104 -8.99 -19.12 -11.20
C PRO A 104 -9.91 -19.45 -10.02
N LEU A 105 -10.13 -20.74 -9.73
CA LEU A 105 -10.94 -21.17 -8.59
C LEU A 105 -10.30 -20.78 -7.25
N LEU A 106 -8.99 -20.98 -7.10
CA LEU A 106 -8.25 -20.56 -5.93
C LEU A 106 -8.28 -19.04 -5.74
N TYR A 107 -8.21 -18.27 -6.81
CA TYR A 107 -8.37 -16.82 -6.72
C TYR A 107 -9.82 -16.45 -6.33
N ALA A 108 -10.82 -17.02 -7.00
CA ALA A 108 -12.23 -16.71 -6.77
C ALA A 108 -12.70 -17.01 -5.34
N VAL A 109 -12.17 -18.05 -4.71
CA VAL A 109 -12.52 -18.42 -3.32
C VAL A 109 -11.52 -17.85 -2.32
N GLY A 110 -10.22 -17.96 -2.61
CA GLY A 110 -9.16 -17.56 -1.69
C GLY A 110 -9.09 -16.06 -1.48
N TYR A 111 -9.29 -15.25 -2.53
CA TYR A 111 -9.23 -13.80 -2.40
C TYR A 111 -10.34 -13.27 -1.48
N PRO A 112 -11.65 -13.56 -1.68
CA PRO A 112 -12.70 -13.06 -0.79
C PRO A 112 -12.58 -13.56 0.65
N VAL A 113 -12.15 -14.82 0.85
CA VAL A 113 -11.98 -15.39 2.20
C VAL A 113 -10.84 -14.69 2.93
N LEU A 114 -9.67 -14.57 2.28
CA LEU A 114 -8.52 -13.90 2.86
C LEU A 114 -8.81 -12.42 3.15
N THR A 115 -9.44 -11.71 2.21
CA THR A 115 -9.80 -10.30 2.38
C THR A 115 -10.77 -10.13 3.54
N SER A 116 -11.76 -11.02 3.68
CA SER A 116 -12.77 -10.93 4.74
C SER A 116 -12.14 -11.16 6.12
N ILE A 117 -11.30 -12.19 6.27
CA ILE A 117 -10.61 -12.48 7.54
C ILE A 117 -9.70 -11.32 7.93
N MET A 118 -8.90 -10.81 6.99
CA MET A 118 -8.00 -9.69 7.23
C MET A 118 -8.77 -8.43 7.59
N SER A 119 -9.79 -8.06 6.82
CA SER A 119 -10.60 -6.86 7.07
C SER A 119 -11.30 -6.94 8.43
N TRP A 120 -11.79 -8.11 8.83
CA TRP A 120 -12.39 -8.33 10.15
C TRP A 120 -11.36 -8.18 11.29
N ARG A 121 -10.16 -8.74 11.13
CA ARG A 121 -9.05 -8.55 12.09
C ARG A 121 -8.66 -7.08 12.19
N LEU A 122 -8.50 -6.39 11.07
CA LEU A 122 -8.15 -4.97 10.98
C LEU A 122 -9.22 -4.09 11.63
N TRP A 123 -10.50 -4.39 11.41
CA TRP A 123 -11.60 -3.69 12.04
C TRP A 123 -11.60 -3.87 13.56
N ASN A 124 -11.42 -5.09 14.08
CA ASN A 124 -11.31 -5.35 15.52
C ASN A 124 -10.10 -4.67 16.16
N VAL A 125 -8.95 -4.67 15.47
CA VAL A 125 -7.75 -3.94 15.90
C VAL A 125 -8.04 -2.44 15.90
N GLY A 126 -8.72 -1.93 14.87
CA GLY A 126 -9.13 -0.53 14.77
C GLY A 126 -10.03 -0.11 15.92
N TYR A 127 -11.03 -0.92 16.26
CA TYR A 127 -11.96 -0.66 17.37
C TYR A 127 -11.27 -0.69 18.75
N SER A 128 -10.51 -1.75 19.04
CA SER A 128 -9.75 -1.86 20.29
C SER A 128 -8.69 -0.75 20.42
N THR A 129 -8.05 -0.38 19.31
CA THR A 129 -7.12 0.75 19.26
C THR A 129 -7.88 2.04 19.48
N GLY A 130 -9.00 2.30 18.82
CA GLY A 130 -9.81 3.52 19.00
C GLY A 130 -10.16 3.78 20.47
N ILE A 131 -10.66 2.76 21.17
CA ILE A 131 -10.99 2.84 22.60
C ILE A 131 -9.75 3.08 23.47
N GLY A 132 -8.65 2.35 23.22
CA GLY A 132 -7.39 2.51 23.96
C GLY A 132 -6.68 3.84 23.66
N PHE A 133 -6.87 4.35 22.46
CA PHE A 133 -6.30 5.59 21.93
C PHE A 133 -6.96 6.79 22.56
N MET A 134 -8.30 6.81 22.65
CA MET A 134 -9.06 7.88 23.32
C MET A 134 -8.71 7.98 24.83
N LYS A 135 -8.57 6.84 25.51
CA LYS A 135 -8.13 6.81 26.92
C LYS A 135 -6.72 7.38 27.16
N LYS A 136 -5.79 7.21 26.21
CA LYS A 136 -4.44 7.83 26.27
C LYS A 136 -4.44 9.29 25.78
N PHE A 137 -5.36 9.64 24.87
CA PHE A 137 -5.52 10.95 24.24
C PHE A 137 -6.00 12.02 25.23
N MET A 138 -6.89 11.67 26.17
CA MET A 138 -7.38 12.56 27.25
C MET A 138 -6.27 13.22 28.08
N LYS A 139 -5.03 12.70 28.05
CA LYS A 139 -3.91 13.24 28.85
C LYS A 139 -2.90 14.10 28.09
N SER A 140 -2.93 14.19 26.75
CA SER A 140 -1.76 14.76 26.03
C SER A 140 -2.04 15.78 24.91
N GLY A 141 -3.23 15.86 24.32
CA GLY A 141 -3.56 16.91 23.32
C GLY A 141 -2.72 16.89 22.03
N LYS A 142 -2.05 15.77 21.67
CA LYS A 142 -1.09 15.72 20.55
C LYS A 142 -1.66 15.12 19.25
N LEU A 143 -2.79 15.63 18.75
CA LEU A 143 -3.37 15.17 17.47
C LEU A 143 -2.36 15.28 16.31
N GLU A 144 -1.55 16.34 16.29
CA GLU A 144 -0.53 16.56 15.26
C GLU A 144 0.60 15.50 15.31
N LEU A 145 0.99 15.05 16.51
CA LEU A 145 2.00 14.00 16.68
C LEU A 145 1.51 12.66 16.11
N ILE A 146 0.22 12.38 16.25
CA ILE A 146 -0.40 11.16 15.73
C ILE A 146 -0.41 11.18 14.21
N THR A 147 -0.95 12.24 13.59
CA THR A 147 -0.99 12.35 12.13
C THR A 147 0.42 12.26 11.55
N LYS A 148 1.40 12.87 12.23
CA LYS A 148 2.82 12.78 11.86
C LYS A 148 3.36 11.35 11.98
N THR A 149 3.03 10.63 13.06
CA THR A 149 3.48 9.24 13.26
C THR A 149 2.88 8.29 12.22
N MET A 150 1.60 8.45 11.89
CA MET A 150 0.92 7.67 10.84
C MET A 150 1.50 7.96 9.45
N THR A 151 1.84 9.22 9.16
CA THR A 151 2.52 9.60 7.92
C THR A 151 3.91 8.98 7.83
N ILE A 152 4.70 9.00 8.91
CA ILE A 152 6.03 8.39 8.95
C ILE A 152 5.94 6.87 8.73
N LEU A 153 5.00 6.19 9.40
CA LEU A 153 4.76 4.76 9.19
C LEU A 153 4.39 4.46 7.73
N GLY A 154 3.49 5.25 7.13
CA GLY A 154 3.14 5.11 5.72
C GLY A 154 4.35 5.24 4.79
N LEU A 155 5.22 6.22 5.03
CA LEU A 155 6.45 6.42 4.24
C LEU A 155 7.45 5.26 4.38
N ILE A 156 7.61 4.70 5.58
CA ILE A 156 8.48 3.53 5.82
C ILE A 156 7.96 2.31 5.04
N VAL A 157 6.65 2.06 5.11
CA VAL A 157 6.01 0.92 4.40
C VAL A 157 6.17 1.06 2.88
N VAL A 158 5.92 2.25 2.32
CA VAL A 158 6.11 2.50 0.88
C VAL A 158 7.58 2.28 0.47
N GLY A 159 8.54 2.72 1.28
CA GLY A 159 9.96 2.48 1.03
C GLY A 159 10.33 0.99 1.01
N ALA A 160 9.81 0.21 1.98
CA ALA A 160 10.02 -1.23 2.03
C ALA A 160 9.43 -1.95 0.82
N LEU A 161 8.21 -1.57 0.39
CA LEU A 161 7.58 -2.15 -0.79
C LEU A 161 8.38 -1.89 -2.07
N ILE A 162 8.91 -0.67 -2.24
CA ILE A 162 9.79 -0.35 -3.38
C ILE A 162 11.01 -1.28 -3.40
N ALA A 163 11.67 -1.46 -2.25
CA ALA A 163 12.86 -2.29 -2.14
C ALA A 163 12.61 -3.78 -2.39
N SER A 164 11.40 -4.28 -2.08
CA SER A 164 11.05 -5.70 -2.27
C SER A 164 10.57 -6.03 -3.68
N PHE A 165 9.87 -5.10 -4.35
CA PHE A 165 9.15 -5.41 -5.59
C PHE A 165 9.74 -4.77 -6.85
N VAL A 166 10.62 -3.77 -6.72
CA VAL A 166 11.31 -3.19 -7.88
C VAL A 166 12.66 -3.87 -8.04
N SER A 167 12.81 -4.68 -9.09
CA SER A 167 14.09 -5.27 -9.48
C SER A 167 14.59 -4.65 -10.79
N LEU A 168 15.85 -4.25 -10.79
CA LEU A 168 16.58 -3.77 -11.96
C LEU A 168 18.01 -4.30 -11.84
N SER A 169 18.41 -5.16 -12.76
CA SER A 169 19.75 -5.75 -12.81
C SER A 169 20.46 -5.33 -14.09
N ILE A 170 21.76 -5.05 -13.99
CA ILE A 170 22.62 -4.76 -15.13
C ILE A 170 23.46 -6.01 -15.44
N PRO A 171 23.17 -6.77 -16.50
CA PRO A 171 23.94 -7.97 -16.84
C PRO A 171 25.22 -7.60 -17.59
N LEU A 172 26.07 -6.75 -17.02
CA LEU A 172 27.36 -6.39 -17.60
C LEU A 172 28.45 -7.19 -16.89
N VAL A 173 28.98 -8.18 -17.62
CA VAL A 173 30.10 -9.02 -17.17
C VAL A 173 31.36 -8.50 -17.84
N ILE A 174 32.31 -7.99 -17.05
CA ILE A 174 33.61 -7.61 -17.57
C ILE A 174 34.52 -8.83 -17.45
N THR A 175 34.91 -9.42 -18.58
CA THR A 175 35.93 -10.47 -18.62
C THR A 175 37.28 -9.84 -18.97
N PRO A 176 38.26 -9.82 -18.06
CA PRO A 176 39.63 -9.39 -18.38
C PRO A 176 40.27 -10.33 -19.42
N PRO A 177 41.22 -9.84 -20.23
CA PRO A 177 41.97 -10.70 -21.16
C PRO A 177 42.92 -11.60 -20.37
N GLY A 178 42.44 -12.78 -19.95
CA GLY A 178 43.22 -13.71 -19.11
C GLY A 178 42.53 -15.00 -18.64
N GLY A 179 41.23 -15.18 -18.87
CA GLY A 179 40.52 -16.44 -18.58
C GLY A 179 39.19 -16.26 -17.85
N GLU A 180 38.29 -17.20 -18.04
CA GLU A 180 36.87 -17.20 -17.63
C GLU A 180 36.63 -17.09 -16.10
N THR A 181 37.67 -17.17 -15.28
CA THR A 181 37.59 -17.19 -13.80
C THR A 181 37.53 -15.81 -13.14
N ALA A 182 37.64 -14.72 -13.91
CA ALA A 182 37.56 -13.35 -13.40
C ALA A 182 36.42 -12.55 -14.06
N ALA A 183 35.31 -13.22 -14.38
CA ALA A 183 34.07 -12.54 -14.78
C ALA A 183 33.56 -11.68 -13.62
N VAL A 184 33.77 -10.37 -13.70
CA VAL A 184 33.28 -9.43 -12.69
C VAL A 184 31.91 -8.92 -13.13
N ASN A 185 30.87 -9.33 -12.42
CA ASN A 185 29.51 -8.80 -12.59
C ASN A 185 29.45 -7.40 -11.99
N VAL A 186 29.21 -6.39 -12.83
CA VAL A 186 29.04 -5.01 -12.37
C VAL A 186 27.83 -4.87 -11.44
N ASP A 187 26.80 -5.70 -11.62
CA ASP A 187 25.62 -5.74 -10.74
C ASP A 187 25.99 -6.15 -9.30
N ASP A 188 26.81 -7.19 -9.15
CA ASP A 188 27.24 -7.69 -7.84
C ASP A 188 28.15 -6.67 -7.12
N MET A 189 29.00 -5.96 -7.87
CA MET A 189 29.83 -4.89 -7.31
C MET A 189 28.99 -3.72 -6.78
N ILE A 190 27.98 -3.30 -7.54
CA ILE A 190 27.10 -2.19 -7.13
C ILE A 190 26.27 -2.59 -5.92
N ASN A 191 25.69 -3.80 -5.94
CA ASN A 191 24.86 -4.30 -4.84
C ASN A 191 25.68 -4.61 -3.57
N ALA A 192 26.99 -4.90 -3.69
CA ALA A 192 27.87 -5.06 -2.54
C ALA A 192 28.15 -3.74 -1.79
N ILE A 193 28.14 -2.60 -2.48
CA ILE A 193 28.31 -1.27 -1.86
C ILE A 193 26.99 -0.76 -1.29
N PHE A 194 25.90 -0.86 -2.07
CA PHE A 194 24.56 -0.49 -1.64
C PHE A 194 23.51 -1.38 -2.31
N PRO A 195 22.82 -2.27 -1.56
CA PRO A 195 21.86 -3.19 -2.15
C PRO A 195 20.67 -2.43 -2.73
N ASN A 196 20.23 -2.82 -3.94
CA ASN A 196 19.08 -2.21 -4.63
C ASN A 196 19.23 -0.70 -4.91
N LEU A 197 20.45 -0.21 -5.09
CA LEU A 197 20.69 1.19 -5.47
C LEU A 197 20.04 1.56 -6.82
N LEU A 198 20.11 0.64 -7.78
CA LEU A 198 19.56 0.78 -9.13
C LEU A 198 18.02 0.92 -9.13
N PRO A 199 17.26 0.02 -8.48
CA PRO A 199 15.84 0.20 -8.20
C PRO A 199 15.49 1.54 -7.53
N LEU A 200 16.29 1.98 -6.56
CA LEU A 200 16.07 3.25 -5.86
C LEU A 200 16.23 4.45 -6.80
N LEU A 201 17.28 4.47 -7.63
CA LEU A 201 17.48 5.54 -8.61
C LEU A 201 16.37 5.59 -9.65
N LEU A 202 15.90 4.44 -10.13
CA LEU A 202 14.77 4.34 -11.05
C LEU A 202 13.50 4.91 -10.41
N THR A 203 13.17 4.51 -9.19
CA THR A 203 11.97 5.00 -8.48
C THR A 203 12.02 6.50 -8.18
N ILE A 204 13.16 7.05 -7.80
CA ILE A 204 13.35 8.50 -7.66
C ILE A 204 13.17 9.20 -9.02
N GLY A 205 13.68 8.62 -10.10
CA GLY A 205 13.50 9.12 -11.47
C GLY A 205 12.03 9.18 -11.88
N VAL A 206 11.30 8.09 -11.65
CA VAL A 206 9.84 7.99 -11.87
C VAL A 206 9.07 9.00 -11.02
N TYR A 207 9.38 9.07 -9.72
CA TYR A 207 8.77 10.04 -8.81
C TYR A 207 8.99 11.47 -9.31
N ARG A 208 10.20 11.81 -9.79
CA ARG A 208 10.49 13.14 -10.34
C ARG A 208 9.70 13.44 -11.62
N LEU A 209 9.54 12.47 -12.52
CA LEU A 209 8.74 12.62 -13.74
C LEU A 209 7.25 12.78 -13.43
N TYR A 210 6.75 12.02 -12.45
CA TYR A 210 5.37 12.08 -12.02
C TYR A 210 5.06 13.34 -11.21
N ALA A 211 5.74 13.56 -10.09
CA ALA A 211 5.43 14.62 -9.14
C ALA A 211 5.91 16.01 -9.61
N LYS A 212 7.11 16.13 -10.20
CA LYS A 212 7.66 17.45 -10.62
C LYS A 212 7.29 17.83 -12.05
N LYS A 213 7.26 16.87 -12.98
CA LYS A 213 6.90 17.14 -14.39
C LYS A 213 5.43 16.89 -14.70
N LYS A 214 4.62 16.43 -13.74
CA LYS A 214 3.18 16.13 -13.87
C LYS A 214 2.86 15.29 -15.11
N LYS A 215 3.76 14.38 -15.48
CA LYS A 215 3.55 13.48 -16.63
C LYS A 215 2.54 12.41 -16.25
N SER A 216 1.68 12.04 -17.20
CA SER A 216 0.68 10.99 -16.97
C SER A 216 1.37 9.65 -16.66
N PRO A 217 0.82 8.80 -15.78
CA PRO A 217 1.34 7.47 -15.52
C PRO A 217 1.50 6.63 -16.79
N LEU A 218 0.56 6.78 -17.74
CA LEU A 218 0.58 6.08 -19.02
C LEU A 218 1.80 6.47 -19.87
N PHE A 219 2.17 7.75 -19.86
CA PHE A 219 3.38 8.24 -20.53
C PHE A 219 4.64 7.68 -19.87
N ILE A 220 4.70 7.68 -18.54
CA ILE A 220 5.87 7.19 -17.80
C ILE A 220 6.09 5.70 -18.04
N MET A 221 5.01 4.91 -18.03
CA MET A 221 5.05 3.49 -18.33
C MET A 221 5.54 3.23 -19.77
N GLY A 222 4.99 3.96 -20.75
CA GLY A 222 5.45 3.86 -22.14
C GLY A 222 6.92 4.28 -22.31
N PHE A 223 7.36 5.32 -21.60
CA PHE A 223 8.74 5.81 -21.65
C PHE A 223 9.74 4.79 -21.09
N ILE A 224 9.43 4.17 -19.95
CA ILE A 224 10.26 3.11 -19.37
C ILE A 224 10.32 1.92 -20.34
N LEU A 225 9.19 1.53 -20.93
CA LEU A 225 9.12 0.43 -21.89
C LEU A 225 10.00 0.69 -23.12
N VAL A 226 9.94 1.90 -23.69
CA VAL A 226 10.80 2.27 -24.84
C VAL A 226 12.28 2.24 -24.46
N ILE A 227 12.64 2.77 -23.29
CA ILE A 227 14.03 2.71 -22.79
C ILE A 227 14.47 1.26 -22.58
N ALA A 228 13.64 0.41 -21.99
CA ALA A 228 13.95 -0.99 -21.78
C ALA A 228 14.23 -1.69 -23.11
N ILE A 229 13.37 -1.50 -24.13
CA ILE A 229 13.57 -2.03 -25.47
C ILE A 229 14.89 -1.55 -26.08
N LEU A 230 15.17 -0.25 -26.02
CA LEU A 230 16.41 0.32 -26.56
C LEU A 230 17.65 -0.23 -25.86
N LEU A 231 17.64 -0.33 -24.53
CA LEU A 231 18.75 -0.88 -23.75
C LEU A 231 18.95 -2.37 -24.04
N THR A 232 17.88 -3.15 -24.21
CA THR A 232 17.96 -4.56 -24.61
C THR A 232 18.55 -4.71 -26.02
N ILE A 233 18.17 -3.86 -26.97
CA ILE A 233 18.72 -3.88 -28.34
C ILE A 233 20.21 -3.51 -28.33
N ILE A 234 20.58 -2.43 -27.62
CA ILE A 234 21.97 -2.00 -27.48
C ILE A 234 22.81 -3.10 -26.83
N GLY A 235 22.29 -3.69 -25.75
CA GLY A 235 22.94 -4.78 -25.04
C GLY A 235 23.17 -6.03 -25.88
N LYS A 236 22.19 -6.37 -26.74
CA LYS A 236 22.31 -7.47 -27.71
C LYS A 236 23.34 -7.15 -28.78
N LEU A 237 23.38 -5.91 -29.27
CA LEU A 237 24.35 -5.45 -30.28
C LEU A 237 25.78 -5.36 -29.73
N SER A 238 25.95 -5.03 -28.45
CA SER A 238 27.26 -4.96 -27.79
C SER A 238 27.78 -6.31 -27.31
N GLY A 239 27.06 -7.41 -27.53
CA GLY A 239 27.46 -8.76 -27.13
C GLY A 239 27.43 -9.03 -25.63
N ILE A 240 26.79 -8.15 -24.84
CA ILE A 240 26.71 -8.23 -23.37
C ILE A 240 25.60 -9.20 -22.93
N TYR A 241 24.57 -9.40 -23.77
CA TYR A 241 23.46 -10.32 -23.53
C TYR A 241 23.60 -11.55 -24.44
N THR A 242 24.28 -12.59 -23.96
CA THR A 242 24.15 -13.96 -24.49
C THR A 242 23.04 -14.67 -23.73
N PHE A 243 22.14 -15.34 -24.47
CA PHE A 243 21.03 -16.13 -23.92
C PHE A 243 21.50 -17.16 -22.88
#